data_AF-M7SGN0-F1
#
_entry.id   AF-M7SGN0-F1
#
_cell.length_a   1.000
_cell.length_b   1.000
_cell.length_c   1.000
_cell.angle_alpha   90.00
_cell.angle_beta   90.00
_cell.angle_gamma   90.00
#
_symmetry.space_group_name_H-M   'P 1'
#
loop_
_entity.id
_entity.type
_entity.pdbx_description
1 polymer ?
#
loop_
_entity_poly.entity_id
_entity_poly.type
_entity_poly.pdbx_seq_one_letter_code
_entity_poly.pdbx_strand_id
1 'polypeptide(L)'
;MGVFANPTPNPTPQVTSPLTPVERNLEELYEQYPEKQLHGIPQETIWLVIETFRQVTKDATHAWVRTWCPAMDYDEIVQSMGSRGFEKNDIITNETKTSAQANLPLAERKQAPRRGIADLHRIPRKAVNLKCGIFTIMRLFRRCIIDPAKTLPTSPTEVRRMFDQYIQLCRVLRDGKRTMLLDKTMHRTEVIRGRLEEEQGLRHREAARKIHENNDRYRMQRVLSRNLNLALGGPRLEDVHRSAEERILDEALLDFEQYRSAANTGILEALDVLQIRSA
;
A
#
# COMPACT_ATOMS: atom_id res chain seq x y z
N MET A 1 15.29 -67.28 -45.94
CA MET A 1 14.69 -66.19 -45.17
C MET A 1 15.77 -65.19 -44.82
N GLY A 2 15.90 -64.11 -45.59
CA GLY A 2 16.82 -63.00 -45.33
C GLY A 2 16.01 -61.72 -45.23
N VAL A 3 16.03 -61.09 -44.07
CA VAL A 3 15.26 -59.87 -43.76
C VAL A 3 16.10 -58.66 -44.18
N PHE A 4 15.62 -57.94 -45.19
CA PHE A 4 16.05 -56.56 -45.47
C PHE A 4 15.22 -55.62 -44.58
N ALA A 5 15.87 -54.80 -43.77
CA ALA A 5 15.23 -53.66 -43.10
C ALA A 5 16.11 -52.41 -43.29
N ASN A 6 15.42 -51.33 -43.68
CA ASN A 6 15.92 -50.10 -44.28
C ASN A 6 16.85 -49.25 -43.40
N PRO A 7 17.69 -48.40 -44.01
CA PRO A 7 18.42 -47.36 -43.30
C PRO A 7 17.47 -46.26 -42.81
N THR A 8 17.66 -45.88 -41.55
CA THR A 8 17.01 -44.75 -40.87
C THR A 8 17.35 -43.42 -41.59
N PRO A 9 16.38 -42.50 -41.77
CA PRO A 9 16.68 -41.19 -42.33
C PRO A 9 17.47 -40.35 -41.32
N ASN A 10 18.55 -39.74 -41.79
CA ASN A 10 19.32 -38.75 -41.06
C ASN A 10 18.40 -37.64 -40.50
N PRO A 11 18.60 -37.19 -39.25
CA PRO A 11 17.91 -36.00 -38.77
C PRO A 11 18.38 -34.79 -39.59
N THR A 12 17.43 -34.17 -40.29
CA THR A 12 17.61 -32.89 -40.97
C THR A 12 18.17 -31.89 -39.95
N PRO A 13 19.26 -31.15 -40.27
CA PRO A 13 19.75 -30.11 -39.37
C PRO A 13 18.62 -29.11 -39.15
N GLN A 14 18.21 -28.96 -37.90
CA GLN A 14 17.27 -27.92 -37.51
C GLN A 14 17.84 -26.59 -37.99
N VAL A 15 17.08 -25.92 -38.85
CA VAL A 15 17.30 -24.53 -39.22
C VAL A 15 17.20 -23.75 -37.93
N THR A 16 18.36 -23.47 -37.33
CA THR A 16 18.51 -22.48 -36.27
C THR A 16 17.97 -21.18 -36.84
N SER A 17 16.80 -20.78 -36.38
CA SER A 17 16.20 -19.49 -36.68
C SER A 17 17.30 -18.42 -36.59
N PRO A 18 17.45 -17.54 -37.60
CA PRO A 18 18.46 -16.50 -37.54
C PRO A 18 18.19 -15.68 -36.28
N LEU A 19 19.16 -15.66 -35.37
CA LEU A 19 19.21 -14.80 -34.18
C LEU A 19 19.11 -13.34 -34.65
N THR A 20 17.90 -12.85 -34.87
CA THR A 20 17.62 -11.42 -34.92
C THR A 20 17.91 -10.89 -33.52
N PRO A 21 18.91 -10.01 -33.36
CA PRO A 21 19.17 -9.37 -32.08
C PRO A 21 17.92 -8.61 -31.71
N VAL A 22 17.35 -8.97 -30.57
CA VAL A 22 16.16 -8.34 -30.03
C VAL A 22 16.63 -7.00 -29.47
N GLU A 23 16.33 -5.92 -30.17
CA GLU A 23 16.39 -4.58 -29.61
C GLU A 23 15.41 -4.56 -28.44
N ARG A 24 15.91 -4.40 -27.22
CA ARG A 24 15.09 -4.43 -26.01
C ARG A 24 14.62 -3.02 -25.66
N ASN A 25 13.37 -2.93 -25.22
CA ASN A 25 12.83 -1.73 -24.58
C ASN A 25 13.10 -1.77 -23.06
N LEU A 26 12.75 -0.68 -22.38
CA LEU A 26 12.98 -0.56 -20.94
C LEU A 26 12.19 -1.60 -20.14
N GLU A 27 10.97 -1.91 -20.56
CA GLU A 27 10.09 -2.90 -19.92
C GLU A 27 10.69 -4.31 -19.95
N GLU A 28 11.17 -4.76 -21.13
CA GLU A 28 11.86 -6.04 -21.29
C GLU A 28 13.15 -6.11 -20.46
N LEU A 29 13.86 -4.99 -20.34
CA LEU A 29 15.03 -4.90 -19.47
C LEU A 29 14.65 -5.02 -17.98
N TYR A 30 13.51 -4.48 -17.54
CA TYR A 30 13.05 -4.71 -16.17
C TYR A 30 12.56 -6.13 -15.91
N GLU A 31 11.99 -6.81 -16.90
CA GLU A 31 11.66 -8.24 -16.76
C GLU A 31 12.93 -9.08 -16.58
N GLN A 32 14.03 -8.70 -17.24
CA GLN A 32 15.31 -9.35 -17.12
C GLN A 32 16.08 -8.99 -15.84
N TYR A 33 15.96 -7.74 -15.39
CA TYR A 33 16.65 -7.15 -14.23
C TYR A 33 15.65 -6.52 -13.26
N PRO A 34 14.80 -7.33 -12.59
CA PRO A 34 13.75 -6.82 -11.71
C PRO A 34 14.30 -6.03 -10.52
N GLU A 35 15.50 -6.33 -10.05
CA GLU A 35 16.20 -5.61 -8.99
C GLU A 35 16.59 -4.18 -9.38
N LYS A 36 16.64 -3.87 -10.68
CA LYS A 36 16.96 -2.53 -11.20
C LYS A 36 15.72 -1.70 -11.49
N GLN A 37 14.53 -2.22 -11.18
CA GLN A 37 13.30 -1.48 -11.31
C GLN A 37 13.26 -0.35 -10.28
N LEU A 38 12.87 0.84 -10.74
CA LEU A 38 12.72 1.98 -9.86
C LEU A 38 11.48 1.76 -8.98
N HIS A 39 11.68 1.45 -7.71
CA HIS A 39 10.59 1.24 -6.74
C HIS A 39 10.34 2.48 -5.90
N GLY A 40 9.07 2.80 -5.67
CA GLY A 40 8.67 3.94 -4.83
C GLY A 40 8.99 3.77 -3.34
N ILE A 41 8.16 4.36 -2.48
CA ILE A 41 8.34 4.28 -1.03
C ILE A 41 8.33 2.81 -0.58
N PRO A 42 9.30 2.36 0.26
CA PRO A 42 9.29 1.01 0.82
C PRO A 42 8.00 0.71 1.59
N GLN A 43 7.53 -0.53 1.52
CA GLN A 43 6.30 -0.95 2.19
C GLN A 43 6.40 -0.79 3.72
N GLU A 44 7.60 -0.95 4.27
CA GLU A 44 7.92 -0.78 5.69
C GLU A 44 7.66 0.66 6.14
N THR A 45 8.02 1.64 5.32
CA THR A 45 7.76 3.06 5.59
C THR A 45 6.26 3.35 5.56
N ILE A 46 5.53 2.80 4.59
CA ILE A 46 4.06 2.93 4.52
C ILE A 46 3.41 2.32 5.77
N TRP A 47 3.86 1.14 6.18
CA TRP A 47 3.40 0.48 7.39
C TRP A 47 3.64 1.32 8.64
N LEU A 48 4.82 1.93 8.77
CA LEU A 48 5.14 2.80 9.90
C LEU A 48 4.23 4.04 9.96
N VAL A 49 3.90 4.63 8.81
CA VAL A 49 2.93 5.74 8.75
C VAL A 49 1.57 5.27 9.27
N ILE A 50 1.07 4.12 8.80
CA ILE A 50 -0.21 3.54 9.24
C ILE A 50 -0.21 3.30 10.74
N GLU A 51 0.84 2.68 11.26
CA GLU A 51 0.93 2.36 12.68
C GLU A 51 0.97 3.62 13.54
N THR A 52 1.70 4.65 13.10
CA THR A 52 1.76 5.94 13.81
C THR A 52 0.39 6.60 13.85
N PHE A 53 -0.33 6.65 12.73
CA PHE A 53 -1.69 7.20 12.69
C PHE A 53 -2.65 6.40 13.57
N ARG A 54 -2.54 5.06 13.54
CA ARG A 54 -3.31 4.16 14.39
C ARG A 54 -3.07 4.45 15.86
N GLN A 55 -1.80 4.60 16.26
CA GLN A 55 -1.43 4.87 17.65
C GLN A 55 -1.98 6.22 18.15
N VAL A 56 -1.78 7.29 17.38
CA VAL A 56 -2.34 8.62 17.71
C VAL A 56 -3.86 8.56 17.88
N THR A 57 -4.53 7.76 17.05
CA THR A 57 -5.99 7.60 17.12
C THR A 57 -6.43 6.75 18.32
N LYS A 58 -5.65 5.73 18.70
CA LYS A 58 -5.86 4.97 19.94
C LYS A 58 -5.74 5.88 21.16
N ASP A 59 -4.71 6.73 21.20
CA ASP A 59 -4.47 7.66 22.30
C ASP A 59 -5.59 8.70 22.41
N ALA A 60 -6.04 9.23 21.27
CA ALA A 60 -7.21 10.13 21.20
C ALA A 60 -8.46 9.45 21.80
N THR A 61 -8.71 8.20 21.42
CA THR A 61 -9.89 7.49 21.90
C THR A 61 -9.79 7.17 23.38
N HIS A 62 -8.63 6.70 23.83
CA HIS A 62 -8.41 6.38 25.23
C HIS A 62 -8.54 7.62 26.12
N ALA A 63 -7.98 8.77 25.72
CA ALA A 63 -8.17 10.04 26.41
C ALA A 63 -9.65 10.45 26.47
N TRP A 64 -10.39 10.27 25.37
CA TRP A 64 -11.81 10.56 25.31
C TRP A 64 -12.63 9.63 26.23
N VAL A 65 -12.37 8.33 26.22
CA VAL A 65 -13.06 7.34 27.09
C VAL A 65 -12.80 7.67 28.55
N ARG A 66 -11.56 7.95 28.95
CA ARG A 66 -11.25 8.35 30.33
C ARG A 66 -11.99 9.61 30.77
N THR A 67 -12.18 10.56 29.85
CA THR A 67 -12.86 11.83 30.15
C THR A 67 -14.37 11.65 30.33
N TRP A 68 -15.01 10.87 29.45
CA TRP A 68 -16.47 10.81 29.37
C TRP A 68 -17.08 9.55 29.97
N CYS A 69 -16.29 8.49 30.10
CA CYS A 69 -16.69 7.18 30.60
C CYS A 69 -15.63 6.60 31.57
N PRO A 70 -15.27 7.30 32.66
CA PRO A 70 -14.14 6.92 33.52
C PRO A 70 -14.30 5.55 34.21
N ALA A 71 -15.54 5.08 34.40
CA ALA A 71 -15.83 3.77 34.98
C ALA A 71 -15.71 2.62 33.97
N MET A 72 -15.41 2.91 32.70
CA MET A 72 -15.34 1.94 31.63
C MET A 72 -13.90 1.52 31.39
N ASP A 73 -13.62 0.22 31.48
CA ASP A 73 -12.31 -0.34 31.14
C ASP A 73 -12.15 -0.38 29.61
N TYR A 74 -11.24 0.45 29.09
CA TYR A 74 -10.98 0.55 27.65
C TYR A 74 -10.53 -0.78 27.04
N ASP A 75 -9.74 -1.57 27.78
CA ASP A 75 -9.23 -2.84 27.28
C ASP A 75 -10.35 -3.87 27.15
N GLU A 76 -11.32 -3.85 28.06
CA GLU A 76 -12.55 -4.66 27.99
C GLU A 76 -13.40 -4.28 26.76
N ILE A 77 -13.52 -2.98 26.43
CA ILE A 77 -14.24 -2.55 25.22
C ILE A 77 -13.54 -3.09 23.96
N VAL A 78 -12.21 -2.93 23.87
CA VAL A 78 -11.42 -3.38 22.71
C VAL A 78 -11.55 -4.90 22.54
N GLN A 79 -11.40 -5.67 23.63
CA GLN A 79 -11.54 -7.13 23.63
C GLN A 79 -12.96 -7.56 23.24
N SER A 80 -14.00 -6.94 23.82
CA SER A 80 -15.39 -7.28 23.54
C SER A 80 -15.80 -6.99 22.09
N MET A 81 -15.20 -5.97 21.46
CA MET A 81 -15.40 -5.66 20.04
C MET A 81 -14.61 -6.56 19.10
N GLY A 82 -13.42 -7.01 19.50
CA GLY A 82 -12.63 -7.99 18.76
C GLY A 82 -13.32 -9.35 18.68
N SER A 83 -14.01 -9.75 19.76
CA SER A 83 -14.70 -11.03 19.88
C SER A 83 -16.10 -11.07 19.26
N ARG A 84 -16.78 -9.93 19.12
CA ARG A 84 -18.09 -9.86 18.44
C ARG A 84 -17.91 -9.57 16.96
N GLY A 85 -18.16 -10.55 16.10
CA GLY A 85 -18.52 -10.27 14.71
C GLY A 85 -19.81 -9.45 14.71
N PHE A 86 -19.74 -8.14 14.46
CA PHE A 86 -20.95 -7.37 14.18
C PHE A 86 -21.41 -7.79 12.79
N GLU A 87 -22.35 -8.73 12.75
CA GLU A 87 -23.09 -9.01 11.54
C GLU A 87 -23.74 -7.73 11.02
N LYS A 88 -23.88 -7.67 9.70
CA LYS A 88 -24.17 -6.51 8.85
C LYS A 88 -25.47 -5.74 9.15
N ASN A 89 -26.16 -6.03 10.25
CA ASN A 89 -27.56 -5.67 10.48
C ASN A 89 -27.80 -4.47 11.41
N ASP A 90 -26.78 -3.84 12.01
CA ASP A 90 -26.98 -2.63 12.83
C ASP A 90 -27.10 -1.33 12.01
N ILE A 91 -27.79 -1.44 10.87
CA ILE A 91 -28.28 -0.29 10.11
C ILE A 91 -29.75 -0.12 10.49
N ILE A 92 -30.00 0.93 11.29
CA ILE A 92 -31.32 1.52 11.62
C ILE A 92 -32.05 0.87 12.79
N THR A 93 -31.95 1.49 13.96
CA THR A 93 -33.11 1.65 14.85
C THR A 93 -33.13 3.07 15.42
N ASN A 94 -33.35 4.05 14.55
CA ASN A 94 -34.01 5.28 14.95
C ASN A 94 -35.41 5.27 14.33
N GLU A 95 -36.42 5.13 15.21
CA GLU A 95 -37.83 5.48 15.01
C GLU A 95 -38.70 4.63 14.06
N THR A 96 -39.52 3.74 14.65
CA THR A 96 -40.99 3.80 14.56
C THR A 96 -41.63 2.87 15.58
N LYS A 97 -42.48 3.42 16.43
CA LYS A 97 -43.42 2.64 17.25
C LYS A 97 -44.45 2.04 16.30
N THR A 98 -44.59 0.71 16.27
CA THR A 98 -45.88 0.08 16.01
C THR A 98 -46.03 -1.18 16.85
N SER A 99 -47.09 -1.15 17.64
CA SER A 99 -47.68 -2.27 18.36
C SER A 99 -47.82 -3.53 17.49
N ALA A 100 -47.28 -4.66 17.96
CA ALA A 100 -47.88 -5.99 17.86
C ALA A 100 -46.87 -7.03 18.35
N GLN A 101 -47.02 -7.47 19.61
CA GLN A 101 -46.87 -8.86 20.03
C GLN A 101 -47.14 -8.94 21.54
N ALA A 102 -48.42 -8.97 21.87
CA ALA A 102 -48.88 -9.63 23.08
C ALA A 102 -48.89 -11.15 22.81
N ASN A 103 -48.55 -11.91 23.85
CA ASN A 103 -48.76 -13.35 24.04
C ASN A 103 -47.60 -14.29 23.65
N LEU A 104 -46.69 -14.51 24.61
CA LEU A 104 -46.11 -15.83 24.86
C LEU A 104 -45.81 -16.00 26.37
N PRO A 105 -45.99 -17.20 26.96
CA PRO A 105 -46.00 -17.37 28.40
C PRO A 105 -44.61 -17.30 29.03
N LEU A 106 -44.61 -16.69 30.21
CA LEU A 106 -43.49 -16.43 31.09
C LEU A 106 -43.05 -17.74 31.77
N ALA A 107 -42.10 -18.47 31.18
CA ALA A 107 -41.43 -19.58 31.85
C ALA A 107 -39.91 -19.49 31.66
N GLU A 108 -39.26 -19.04 32.73
CA GLU A 108 -37.87 -19.28 33.12
C GLU A 108 -36.82 -19.34 32.01
N ARG A 109 -36.49 -18.15 31.48
CA ARG A 109 -35.13 -17.90 31.00
C ARG A 109 -34.40 -17.15 32.10
N LYS A 110 -33.63 -17.87 32.93
CA LYS A 110 -32.55 -17.27 33.75
C LYS A 110 -31.49 -16.72 32.80
N GLN A 111 -31.78 -15.57 32.19
CA GLN A 111 -30.75 -14.76 31.56
C GLN A 111 -29.90 -14.23 32.70
N ALA A 112 -28.64 -14.67 32.75
CA ALA A 112 -27.59 -13.96 33.46
C ALA A 112 -27.74 -12.45 33.19
N PRO A 113 -27.46 -11.56 34.16
CA PRO A 113 -27.64 -10.14 33.97
C PRO A 113 -26.83 -9.73 32.74
N ARG A 114 -27.51 -9.53 31.63
CA ARG A 114 -26.96 -8.86 30.47
C ARG A 114 -26.78 -7.43 30.95
N ARG A 115 -25.61 -7.14 31.54
CA ARG A 115 -24.97 -5.82 31.43
C ARG A 115 -24.65 -5.65 29.95
N GLY A 116 -25.72 -5.51 29.18
CA GLY A 116 -25.68 -5.36 27.76
C GLY A 116 -25.13 -3.97 27.47
N ILE A 117 -24.63 -3.83 26.26
CA ILE A 117 -24.19 -2.59 25.61
C ILE A 117 -25.21 -1.42 25.74
N ALA A 118 -26.39 -1.64 26.29
CA ALA A 118 -27.34 -0.61 26.70
C ALA A 118 -26.72 0.48 27.59
N ASP A 119 -25.77 0.17 28.48
CA ASP A 119 -25.08 1.18 29.29
C ASP A 119 -23.98 1.95 28.52
N LEU A 120 -23.53 1.44 27.36
CA LEU A 120 -22.66 2.17 26.41
C LEU A 120 -23.41 3.30 25.67
N HIS A 121 -24.74 3.42 25.82
CA HIS A 121 -25.54 4.47 25.17
C HIS A 121 -25.64 5.79 25.95
N ARG A 122 -25.00 5.90 27.13
CA ARG A 122 -24.92 7.18 27.87
C ARG A 122 -23.74 8.05 27.45
N ILE A 123 -23.31 7.99 26.20
CA ILE A 123 -22.37 8.98 25.66
C ILE A 123 -23.08 10.33 25.59
N PRO A 124 -22.62 11.37 26.30
CA PRO A 124 -23.26 12.67 26.24
C PRO A 124 -23.28 13.20 24.80
N ARG A 125 -24.40 13.72 24.31
CA ARG A 125 -24.49 14.32 22.96
C ARG A 125 -23.44 15.41 22.72
N LYS A 126 -22.95 16.06 23.78
CA LYS A 126 -21.88 17.06 23.74
C LYS A 126 -20.48 16.45 23.55
N ALA A 127 -20.28 15.19 23.93
CA ALA A 127 -19.00 14.48 23.87
C ALA A 127 -18.63 14.05 22.44
N VAL A 128 -19.60 13.98 21.52
CA VAL A 128 -19.40 13.51 20.15
C VAL A 128 -19.89 14.55 19.15
N ASN A 129 -19.24 14.63 17.99
CA ASN A 129 -19.79 15.36 16.85
C ASN A 129 -20.57 14.41 15.93
N LEU A 130 -21.88 14.28 16.17
CA LEU A 130 -22.78 13.45 15.35
C LEU A 130 -23.10 14.06 13.97
N LYS A 131 -22.67 15.30 13.69
CA LYS A 131 -22.85 15.93 12.37
C LYS A 131 -21.94 15.32 11.29
N CYS A 132 -20.99 14.47 11.70
CA CYS A 132 -19.94 13.91 10.85
C CYS A 132 -20.32 12.58 10.14
N GLY A 133 -21.61 12.29 9.97
CA GLY A 133 -22.12 11.21 9.12
C GLY A 133 -22.80 10.04 9.86
N ILE A 134 -23.18 9.01 9.09
CA ILE A 134 -24.02 7.85 9.49
C ILE A 134 -23.26 6.84 10.39
N PHE A 135 -21.96 7.02 10.60
CA PHE A 135 -21.15 6.06 11.35
C PHE A 135 -21.26 6.26 12.85
N THR A 136 -21.62 5.20 13.59
CA THR A 136 -21.48 5.18 15.04
C THR A 136 -20.00 5.25 15.41
N ILE A 137 -19.67 5.92 16.52
CA ILE A 137 -18.30 6.00 17.05
C ILE A 137 -17.66 4.61 17.16
N MET A 138 -18.45 3.59 17.53
CA MET A 138 -18.00 2.21 17.62
C MET A 138 -17.59 1.62 16.27
N ARG A 139 -18.28 1.97 15.20
CA ARG A 139 -17.96 1.51 13.85
C ARG A 139 -16.67 2.16 13.34
N LEU A 140 -16.45 3.44 13.62
CA LEU A 140 -15.20 4.12 13.31
C LEU A 140 -14.04 3.55 14.13
N PHE A 141 -14.25 3.33 15.43
CA PHE A 141 -13.28 2.72 16.31
C PHE A 141 -12.83 1.36 15.80
N ARG A 142 -13.77 0.45 15.50
CA ARG A 142 -13.45 -0.88 14.98
C ARG A 142 -12.63 -0.81 13.69
N ARG A 143 -13.05 0.04 12.76
CA ARG A 143 -12.36 0.22 11.47
C ARG A 143 -10.97 0.84 11.59
N CYS A 144 -10.73 1.68 12.58
CA CYS A 144 -9.43 2.31 12.80
C CYS A 144 -8.49 1.40 13.61
N ILE A 145 -9.02 0.68 14.60
CA ILE A 145 -8.20 0.08 15.66
C ILE A 145 -8.17 -1.44 15.57
N ILE A 146 -9.26 -2.08 15.12
CA ILE A 146 -9.41 -3.55 15.14
C ILE A 146 -9.19 -4.15 13.75
N ASP A 147 -9.87 -3.64 12.73
CA ASP A 147 -9.81 -4.20 11.37
C ASP A 147 -8.44 -4.06 10.68
N PRO A 148 -7.68 -2.95 10.84
CA PRO A 148 -6.39 -2.79 10.19
C PRO A 148 -5.30 -3.76 10.68
N ALA A 149 -5.49 -4.40 11.82
CA ALA A 149 -4.58 -5.42 12.31
C ALA A 149 -4.64 -6.73 11.50
N LYS A 150 -5.65 -6.89 10.62
CA LYS A 150 -5.93 -8.14 9.90
C LYS A 150 -5.53 -8.12 8.42
N THR A 151 -5.46 -6.94 7.82
CA THR A 151 -5.21 -6.78 6.37
C THR A 151 -4.27 -5.62 6.13
N LEU A 152 -3.12 -5.90 5.53
CA LEU A 152 -2.19 -4.88 5.06
C LEU A 152 -2.81 -4.20 3.83
N PRO A 153 -2.81 -2.86 3.73
CA PRO A 153 -3.28 -2.20 2.52
C PRO A 153 -2.34 -2.54 1.36
N THR A 154 -2.96 -2.89 0.25
CA THR A 154 -2.31 -3.30 -1.01
C THR A 154 -2.22 -2.16 -2.01
N SER A 155 -3.01 -1.09 -1.82
CA SER A 155 -3.02 0.05 -2.73
C SER A 155 -2.90 1.39 -2.00
N PRO A 156 -2.34 2.42 -2.67
CA PRO A 156 -2.30 3.79 -2.13
C PRO A 156 -3.69 4.35 -1.77
N THR A 157 -4.72 3.92 -2.51
CA THR A 157 -6.12 4.30 -2.27
C THR A 157 -6.64 3.73 -0.94
N GLU A 158 -6.27 2.49 -0.61
CA GLU A 158 -6.61 1.89 0.68
C GLU A 158 -5.92 2.60 1.84
N VAL A 159 -4.63 2.91 1.69
CA VAL A 159 -3.86 3.69 2.69
C VAL A 159 -4.52 5.04 2.94
N ARG A 160 -4.87 5.78 1.88
CA ARG A 160 -5.55 7.08 1.98
C ARG A 160 -6.89 6.95 2.71
N ARG A 161 -7.69 5.95 2.33
CA ARG A 161 -8.98 5.68 2.96
C ARG A 161 -8.84 5.35 4.44
N MET A 162 -7.75 4.71 4.87
CA MET A 162 -7.47 4.47 6.28
C MET A 162 -7.12 5.77 7.01
N PHE A 163 -6.28 6.64 6.42
CA PHE A 163 -5.98 7.95 7.00
C PHE A 163 -7.22 8.82 7.17
N ASP A 164 -8.10 8.86 6.18
CA ASP A 164 -9.38 9.56 6.27
C ASP A 164 -10.21 9.05 7.44
N GLN A 165 -10.20 7.73 7.72
CA GLN A 165 -10.91 7.15 8.85
C GLN A 165 -10.30 7.55 10.20
N TYR A 166 -8.97 7.57 10.31
CA TYR A 166 -8.27 8.03 11.51
C TYR A 166 -8.59 9.49 11.84
N ILE A 167 -8.47 10.35 10.83
CA ILE A 167 -8.80 11.78 10.93
C ILE A 167 -10.27 11.94 11.30
N GLN A 168 -11.17 11.19 10.65
CA GLN A 168 -12.60 11.24 10.92
C GLN A 168 -12.93 10.83 12.36
N LEU A 169 -12.26 9.81 12.90
CA LEU A 169 -12.42 9.41 14.28
C LEU A 169 -12.00 10.55 15.23
N CYS A 170 -10.84 11.17 15.03
CA CYS A 170 -10.43 12.33 15.84
C CYS A 170 -11.42 13.51 15.75
N ARG A 171 -12.01 13.77 14.58
CA ARG A 171 -13.07 14.79 14.40
C ARG A 171 -14.33 14.46 15.21
N VAL A 172 -14.76 13.20 15.18
CA VAL A 172 -15.93 12.72 15.94
C VAL A 172 -15.69 12.82 17.44
N LEU A 173 -14.46 12.57 17.90
CA LEU A 173 -14.01 12.74 19.30
C LEU A 173 -13.79 14.21 19.71
N ARG A 174 -13.91 15.15 18.77
CA ARG A 174 -13.62 16.59 18.94
C ARG A 174 -12.18 16.90 19.37
N ASP A 175 -11.23 16.03 19.00
CA ASP A 175 -9.81 16.26 19.24
C ASP A 175 -9.21 17.11 18.11
N GLY A 176 -9.38 18.43 18.22
CA GLY A 176 -8.90 19.37 17.19
C GLY A 176 -7.38 19.37 17.01
N LYS A 177 -6.62 19.14 18.10
CA LYS A 177 -5.16 19.08 18.08
C LYS A 177 -4.69 17.89 17.26
N ARG A 178 -5.14 16.68 17.59
CA ARG A 178 -4.74 15.46 16.86
C ARG A 178 -5.32 15.43 15.45
N THR A 179 -6.54 15.94 15.23
CA THR A 179 -7.10 16.09 13.87
C THR A 179 -6.19 16.93 12.99
N MET A 180 -5.81 18.14 13.43
CA MET A 180 -4.95 19.04 12.67
C MET A 180 -3.58 18.41 12.40
N LEU A 181 -3.00 17.73 13.40
CA LEU A 181 -1.71 17.06 13.26
C LEU A 181 -1.78 15.93 12.22
N LEU A 182 -2.78 15.06 12.28
CA LEU A 182 -2.98 13.98 11.31
C LEU A 182 -3.21 14.52 9.89
N ASP A 183 -4.09 15.53 9.72
CA ASP A 183 -4.32 16.19 8.43
C ASP A 183 -3.00 16.77 7.86
N LYS A 184 -2.23 17.48 8.70
CA LYS A 184 -0.96 18.10 8.28
C LYS A 184 0.08 17.05 7.88
N THR A 185 0.22 15.98 8.65
CA THR A 185 1.18 14.92 8.34
C THR A 185 0.76 14.12 7.12
N MET A 186 -0.53 13.82 6.96
CA MET A 186 -1.05 13.18 5.75
C MET A 186 -0.72 14.01 4.51
N HIS A 187 -1.02 15.30 4.54
CA HIS A 187 -0.69 16.21 3.44
C HIS A 187 0.82 16.24 3.14
N ARG A 188 1.67 16.33 4.16
CA ARG A 188 3.14 16.32 3.98
C ARG A 188 3.61 15.01 3.34
N THR A 189 3.11 13.86 3.78
CA THR A 189 3.43 12.55 3.20
C THR A 189 2.96 12.44 1.74
N GLU A 190 1.76 12.95 1.42
CA GLU A 190 1.26 12.99 0.03
C GLU A 190 2.13 13.88 -0.87
N VAL A 191 2.57 15.04 -0.39
CA VAL A 191 3.48 15.93 -1.14
C VAL A 191 4.83 15.24 -1.40
N ILE A 192 5.39 14.58 -0.40
CA ILE A 192 6.66 13.85 -0.55
C ILE A 192 6.50 12.71 -1.56
N ARG A 193 5.41 11.93 -1.46
CA ARG A 193 5.13 10.84 -2.40
C ARG A 193 4.98 11.35 -3.84
N GLY A 194 4.21 12.42 -4.05
CA GLY A 194 4.00 13.00 -5.38
C GLY A 194 5.30 13.46 -6.04
N ARG A 195 6.21 14.06 -5.27
CA ARG A 195 7.55 14.43 -5.77
C ARG A 195 8.38 13.21 -6.15
N LEU A 196 8.33 12.15 -5.35
CA LEU A 196 9.04 10.91 -5.66
C LEU A 196 8.51 10.24 -6.93
N GLU A 197 7.19 10.21 -7.13
CA GLU A 197 6.54 9.67 -8.34
C GLU A 197 6.92 10.49 -9.59
N GLU A 198 7.00 11.82 -9.47
CA GLU A 198 7.46 12.70 -10.56
C GLU A 198 8.92 12.41 -10.95
N GLU A 199 9.81 12.32 -9.96
CA GLU A 199 11.22 11.98 -10.18
C GLU A 199 11.37 10.57 -10.77
N GLN A 200 10.60 9.59 -10.28
CA GLN A 200 10.58 8.24 -10.83
C GLN A 200 10.23 8.26 -12.32
N GLY A 201 9.17 8.99 -12.70
CA GLY A 201 8.75 9.16 -14.09
C GLY A 201 9.77 9.89 -14.97
N LEU A 202 10.54 10.83 -14.41
CA LEU A 202 11.66 11.48 -15.10
C LEU A 202 12.79 10.49 -15.38
N ARG A 203 13.20 9.71 -14.37
CA ARG A 203 14.29 8.73 -14.50
C ARG A 203 13.94 7.59 -15.45
N HIS A 204 12.70 7.11 -15.44
CA HIS A 204 12.22 6.14 -16.45
C HIS A 204 12.34 6.69 -17.87
N ARG A 205 11.86 7.91 -18.12
CA ARG A 205 11.94 8.53 -19.45
C ARG A 205 13.37 8.72 -19.92
N GLU A 206 14.25 9.13 -19.02
CA GLU A 206 15.67 9.32 -19.33
C GLU A 206 16.38 7.98 -19.60
N ALA A 207 16.11 6.94 -18.82
CA ALA A 207 16.64 5.59 -19.07
C ALA A 207 16.16 5.05 -20.42
N ALA A 208 14.86 5.17 -20.72
CA ALA A 208 14.28 4.75 -22.00
C ALA A 208 14.93 5.47 -23.19
N ARG A 209 15.18 6.79 -23.07
CA ARG A 209 15.90 7.58 -24.08
C ARG A 209 17.32 7.05 -24.29
N LYS A 210 18.09 6.86 -23.20
CA LYS A 210 19.46 6.34 -23.27
C LYS A 210 19.53 4.92 -23.87
N ILE A 211 18.55 4.06 -23.58
CA ILE A 211 18.44 2.72 -24.18
C ILE A 211 18.17 2.83 -25.68
N HIS A 212 17.27 3.72 -26.10
CA HIS A 212 17.00 3.95 -27.52
C HIS A 212 18.26 4.41 -28.27
N GLU A 213 18.99 5.38 -27.72
CA GLU A 213 20.27 5.85 -28.27
C GLU A 213 21.36 4.76 -28.29
N ASN A 214 21.35 3.83 -27.33
CA ASN A 214 22.25 2.68 -27.31
C ASN A 214 21.88 1.68 -28.43
N ASN A 215 20.58 1.43 -28.63
CA ASN A 215 20.08 0.56 -29.70
C ASN A 215 20.42 1.13 -31.09
N ASP A 216 20.26 2.44 -31.30
CA ASP A 216 20.65 3.11 -32.55
C ASP A 216 22.15 2.99 -32.83
N ARG A 217 22.99 3.18 -31.80
CA ARG A 217 24.44 3.00 -31.90
C ARG A 217 24.81 1.56 -32.25
N TYR A 218 24.20 0.58 -31.59
CA TYR A 218 24.41 -0.84 -31.89
C TYR A 218 24.01 -1.17 -33.33
N ARG A 219 22.88 -0.64 -33.81
CA ARG A 219 22.41 -0.81 -35.18
C ARG A 219 23.42 -0.28 -36.20
N MET A 220 23.92 0.93 -36.01
CA MET A 220 24.93 1.52 -36.90
C MET A 220 26.24 0.74 -36.92
N GLN A 221 26.76 0.37 -35.75
CA GLN A 221 28.00 -0.40 -35.64
C GLN A 221 27.88 -1.78 -36.29
N ARG A 222 26.73 -2.45 -36.12
CA ARG A 222 26.48 -3.75 -36.72
C ARG A 222 26.45 -3.72 -38.25
N VAL A 223 25.84 -2.68 -38.84
CA VAL A 223 25.84 -2.50 -40.30
C VAL A 223 27.27 -2.32 -40.82
N LEU A 224 28.08 -1.49 -40.15
CA LEU A 224 29.47 -1.28 -40.50
C LEU A 224 30.31 -2.57 -40.39
N SER A 225 30.16 -3.32 -39.29
CA SER A 225 30.88 -4.59 -39.09
C SER A 225 30.55 -5.63 -40.16
N ARG A 226 29.27 -5.72 -40.58
CA ARG A 226 28.85 -6.60 -41.68
C ARG A 226 29.44 -6.18 -43.02
N ASN A 227 29.43 -4.89 -43.32
CA ASN A 227 29.90 -4.39 -44.62
C ASN A 227 31.42 -4.49 -44.77
N LEU A 228 32.17 -4.43 -43.67
CA LEU A 228 33.63 -4.43 -43.68
C LEU A 228 34.26 -5.83 -43.52
N ASN A 229 33.48 -6.90 -43.34
CA ASN A 229 33.97 -8.25 -43.02
C ASN A 229 35.03 -8.28 -41.90
N LEU A 230 34.99 -7.30 -40.99
CA LEU A 230 35.96 -7.15 -39.93
C LEU A 230 35.65 -8.16 -38.83
N ALA A 231 36.21 -9.36 -38.95
CA ALA A 231 36.38 -10.29 -37.84
C ALA A 231 37.46 -9.74 -36.89
N LEU A 232 37.18 -8.61 -36.25
CA LEU A 232 38.06 -8.05 -35.22
C LEU A 232 37.84 -8.83 -33.93
N GLY A 233 38.90 -9.46 -33.42
CA GLY A 233 38.94 -10.23 -32.17
C GLY A 233 38.78 -9.39 -30.88
N GLY A 234 37.91 -8.37 -30.92
CA GLY A 234 37.49 -7.61 -29.75
C GLY A 234 36.29 -8.25 -29.03
N PRO A 235 35.83 -7.63 -27.92
CA PRO A 235 34.60 -8.04 -27.25
C PRO A 235 33.46 -8.13 -28.27
N ARG A 236 32.61 -9.16 -28.15
CA ARG A 236 31.47 -9.30 -29.06
C ARG A 236 30.60 -8.04 -28.93
N LEU A 237 30.19 -7.49 -30.05
CA LEU A 237 29.40 -6.25 -30.11
C LEU A 237 28.14 -6.35 -29.24
N GLU A 238 27.55 -7.54 -29.16
CA GLU A 238 26.42 -7.88 -28.29
C GLU A 238 26.74 -7.70 -26.80
N ASP A 239 27.94 -8.09 -26.37
CA ASP A 239 28.35 -7.99 -24.96
C ASP A 239 28.57 -6.52 -24.57
N VAL A 240 29.10 -5.71 -25.49
CA VAL A 240 29.26 -4.26 -25.31
C VAL A 240 27.90 -3.59 -25.21
N HIS A 241 26.96 -3.94 -26.10
CA HIS A 241 25.60 -3.40 -26.10
C HIS A 241 24.85 -3.74 -24.80
N ARG A 242 24.90 -5.01 -24.37
CA ARG A 242 24.29 -5.45 -23.11
C ARG A 242 24.90 -4.77 -21.89
N SER A 243 26.23 -4.67 -21.84
CA SER A 243 26.93 -3.99 -20.74
C SER A 243 26.57 -2.51 -20.65
N ALA A 244 26.27 -1.87 -21.79
CA ALA A 244 25.83 -0.49 -21.84
C ALA A 244 24.37 -0.32 -21.35
N GLU A 245 23.45 -1.21 -21.73
CA GLU A 245 22.08 -1.22 -21.20
C GLU A 245 22.09 -1.38 -19.68
N GLU A 246 22.88 -2.34 -19.18
CA GLU A 246 22.98 -2.63 -17.75
C GLU A 246 23.47 -1.40 -16.98
N ARG A 247 24.49 -0.71 -17.51
CA ARG A 247 25.01 0.52 -16.92
C ARG A 247 23.99 1.65 -16.91
N ILE A 248 23.13 1.75 -17.94
CA ILE A 248 22.04 2.75 -17.97
C ILE A 248 21.05 2.49 -16.84
N LEU A 249 20.70 1.22 -16.59
CA LEU A 249 19.83 0.85 -15.48
C LEU A 249 20.48 1.15 -14.12
N ASP A 250 21.76 0.81 -13.95
CA ASP A 250 22.50 1.08 -12.71
C ASP A 250 22.58 2.58 -12.39
N GLU A 251 22.85 3.41 -13.42
CA GLU A 251 22.88 4.86 -13.28
C GLU A 251 21.49 5.40 -12.88
N ALA A 252 20.43 4.94 -13.54
CA ALA A 252 19.07 5.36 -13.23
C ALA A 252 18.64 4.95 -11.81
N LEU A 253 19.00 3.74 -11.38
CA LEU A 253 18.73 3.23 -10.05
C LEU A 253 19.46 4.05 -8.99
N LEU A 254 20.78 4.22 -9.15
CA LEU A 254 21.62 4.95 -8.19
C LEU A 254 21.14 6.40 -8.01
N ASP A 255 20.83 7.07 -9.11
CA ASP A 255 20.29 8.43 -9.08
C ASP A 255 18.97 8.48 -8.32
N PHE A 256 18.05 7.56 -8.63
CA PHE A 256 16.72 7.53 -8.02
C PHE A 256 16.75 7.15 -6.53
N GLU A 257 17.67 6.28 -6.11
CA GLU A 257 17.81 5.89 -4.71
C GLU A 257 18.10 7.07 -3.78
N GLN A 258 18.82 8.09 -4.26
CA GLN A 258 19.06 9.30 -3.47
C GLN A 258 17.76 10.04 -3.16
N TYR A 259 16.88 10.19 -4.16
CA TYR A 259 15.56 10.81 -3.97
C TYR A 259 14.65 9.96 -3.09
N ARG A 260 14.68 8.63 -3.27
CA ARG A 260 13.93 7.69 -2.43
C ARG A 260 14.37 7.76 -0.97
N SER A 261 15.68 7.82 -0.71
CA SER A 261 16.24 7.98 0.63
C SER A 261 15.81 9.31 1.26
N ALA A 262 15.91 10.41 0.53
CA ALA A 262 15.44 11.72 0.99
C ALA A 262 13.94 11.75 1.29
N ALA A 263 13.12 11.12 0.44
CA ALA A 263 11.68 10.98 0.63
C ALA A 263 11.37 10.18 1.90
N ASN A 264 12.05 9.05 2.12
CA ASN A 264 11.88 8.24 3.33
C ASN A 264 12.21 9.03 4.59
N THR A 265 13.36 9.72 4.63
CA THR A 265 13.73 10.59 5.74
C THR A 265 12.68 11.67 5.99
N GLY A 266 12.20 12.33 4.93
CA GLY A 266 11.17 13.35 5.05
C GLY A 266 9.84 12.83 5.60
N ILE A 267 9.47 11.58 5.29
CA ILE A 267 8.28 10.93 5.86
C ILE A 267 8.51 10.64 7.35
N LEU A 268 9.67 10.08 7.72
CA LEU A 268 10.00 9.79 9.12
C LEU A 268 9.97 11.06 9.99
N GLU A 269 10.53 12.17 9.51
CA GLU A 269 10.43 13.46 10.18
C GLU A 269 8.98 13.94 10.35
N ALA A 270 8.12 13.69 9.35
CA ALA A 270 6.71 14.05 9.44
C ALA A 270 5.97 13.22 10.50
N LEU A 271 6.38 11.96 10.70
CA LEU A 271 5.87 11.08 11.75
C LEU A 271 6.38 11.44 13.14
N ASP A 272 7.64 11.83 13.28
CA ASP A 272 8.22 12.25 14.56
C ASP A 272 7.45 13.45 15.16
N VAL A 273 7.06 14.41 14.31
CA VAL A 273 6.19 15.53 14.70
C VAL A 273 4.85 15.05 15.25
N LEU A 274 4.27 13.96 14.71
CA LEU A 274 3.05 13.37 15.26
C LEU A 274 3.30 12.78 16.64
N GLN A 275 4.35 12.00 16.82
CA GLN A 275 4.61 11.30 18.08
C GLN A 275 4.90 12.28 19.22
N ILE A 276 5.77 13.27 18.99
CA ILE A 276 6.14 14.27 20.02
C ILE A 276 4.95 15.15 20.41
N ARG A 277 4.14 15.56 19.43
CA ARG A 277 3.06 16.54 19.66
C ARG A 277 1.72 15.91 19.99
N SER A 278 1.55 14.60 19.86
CA SER A 278 0.30 13.91 20.19
C SER A 278 0.24 13.42 21.64
N ALA A 279 1.39 13.28 22.31
CA ALA A 279 1.49 13.22 23.76
C ALA A 279 0.94 14.50 24.41
#